data_AF-A0A7R9DLP6-F1
#
_entry.id   AF-A0A7R9DLP6-F1
#
_cell.length_a   1.000
_cell.length_b   1.000
_cell.length_c   1.000
_cell.angle_alpha   90.00
_cell.angle_beta   90.00
_cell.angle_gamma   90.00
#
_symmetry.space_group_name_H-M   'P 1'
#
loop_
_entity.id
_entity.type
_entity.pdbx_description
1 polymer ?
#
loop_
_entity_poly.entity_id
_entity_poly.type
_entity_poly.pdbx_seq_one_letter_code
_entity_poly.pdbx_strand_id
1 'polypeptide(L)'
;MAQTRERGTEVVSEVEWRGRSVPAKPERVRLFLLSEKEAEKSLKRASDNTEKIALLETLLMDCKDAISAARDEMKTDQPAKTRTGPLSSLQYLLSYLTYIRLTRTIQRNLLMVDSAKTALADRNDVSMEGRKTRPQDLTRLYEIILQNYAELQQLPGLEDDLTYQQELEAEIKSYRAFRCFYIAQSLASMRRWPEAMALYHRSEQYVKEATKGTKSTQQGEFTALLRDIEGEEFCARAHSVLDQEEDAPGPARSNYRTKKPLSEHLGEYREDPSLLSKTPNVYKLPPDMQPIPCKPLFFDLAFNFAGEFPDLQDKLDTAAGKKAGPAGLTGFVKGLWGWGGK
;
A
#
# COMPACT_ATOMS: atom_id res chain seq x y z
N MET A 1 54.10 6.57 -40.16
CA MET A 1 53.25 7.34 -39.22
C MET A 1 52.73 6.37 -38.17
N ALA A 2 53.42 6.29 -37.03
CA ALA A 2 53.00 5.49 -35.88
C ALA A 2 52.35 6.44 -34.88
N GLN A 3 51.02 6.38 -34.76
CA GLN A 3 50.30 7.06 -33.69
C GLN A 3 50.50 6.27 -32.40
N THR A 4 51.54 6.60 -31.65
CA THR A 4 51.70 6.22 -30.26
C THR A 4 50.65 6.99 -29.45
N ARG A 5 49.54 6.32 -29.15
CA ARG A 5 48.44 6.88 -28.37
C ARG A 5 48.88 6.99 -26.91
N GLU A 6 49.23 8.20 -26.50
CA GLU A 6 49.44 8.61 -25.12
C GLU A 6 48.20 8.27 -24.27
N ARG A 7 48.27 7.18 -23.51
CA ARG A 7 47.47 7.00 -22.29
C ARG A 7 48.40 7.39 -21.14
N GLY A 8 48.23 8.60 -20.60
CA GLY A 8 48.93 9.02 -19.39
C GLY A 8 48.63 8.03 -18.26
N THR A 9 49.63 7.26 -17.86
CA THR A 9 49.58 6.39 -16.68
C THR A 9 49.61 7.27 -15.44
N GLU A 10 48.43 7.68 -14.96
CA GLU A 10 48.30 8.14 -13.56
C GLU A 10 48.74 6.97 -12.67
N VAL A 11 49.95 7.05 -12.10
CA VAL A 11 50.41 6.04 -11.16
C VAL A 11 49.78 6.34 -9.81
N VAL A 12 48.79 5.54 -9.40
CA VAL A 12 48.22 5.61 -8.05
C VAL A 12 49.27 5.11 -7.07
N SER A 13 50.09 6.00 -6.51
CA SER A 13 51.11 5.67 -5.51
C SER A 13 50.53 5.56 -4.10
N GLU A 14 49.51 6.35 -3.79
CA GLU A 14 48.83 6.39 -2.50
C GLU A 14 47.31 6.44 -2.68
N VAL A 15 46.59 5.93 -1.68
CA VAL A 15 45.14 6.02 -1.59
C VAL A 15 44.72 6.55 -0.24
N GLU A 16 43.81 7.52 -0.25
CA GLU A 16 43.20 8.09 0.95
C GLU A 16 41.83 7.45 1.18
N TRP A 17 41.61 6.92 2.38
CA TRP A 17 40.32 6.39 2.81
C TRP A 17 40.09 6.74 4.27
N ARG A 18 38.88 7.24 4.59
CA ARG A 18 38.47 7.71 5.93
C ARG A 18 39.54 8.53 6.68
N GLY A 19 40.17 9.47 5.98
CA GLY A 19 41.18 10.39 6.54
C GLY A 19 42.58 9.79 6.74
N ARG A 20 42.85 8.58 6.25
CA ARG A 20 44.17 7.94 6.28
C ARG A 20 44.68 7.67 4.88
N SER A 21 45.87 8.19 4.55
CA SER A 21 46.60 7.83 3.32
C SER A 21 47.43 6.58 3.53
N VAL A 22 47.39 5.67 2.55
CA VAL A 22 48.15 4.42 2.56
C VAL A 22 48.80 4.16 1.20
N PRO A 23 50.09 3.76 1.16
CA PRO A 23 50.78 3.48 -0.08
C PRO A 23 50.29 2.18 -0.75
N ALA A 24 50.02 2.26 -2.06
CA ALA A 24 49.64 1.12 -2.91
C ALA A 24 50.89 0.53 -3.61
N LYS A 25 51.74 -0.14 -2.82
CA LYS A 25 52.98 -0.77 -3.31
C LYS A 25 52.75 -1.89 -4.35
N PRO A 26 51.78 -2.81 -4.20
CA PRO A 26 51.60 -3.85 -5.20
C PRO A 26 51.03 -3.28 -6.50
N GLU A 27 51.65 -3.61 -7.63
CA GLU A 27 51.24 -3.14 -8.96
C GLU A 27 49.79 -3.51 -9.30
N ARG A 28 49.39 -4.75 -8.98
CA ARG A 28 48.01 -5.23 -9.17
C ARG A 28 47.00 -4.38 -8.40
N VAL A 29 47.35 -3.90 -7.21
CA VAL A 29 46.48 -3.03 -6.43
C VAL A 29 46.36 -1.66 -7.09
N ARG A 30 47.46 -1.09 -7.60
CA ARG A 30 47.40 0.19 -8.32
C ARG A 30 46.51 0.13 -9.56
N LEU A 31 46.68 -0.91 -10.37
CA LEU A 31 45.87 -1.13 -11.58
C LEU A 31 44.38 -1.28 -11.24
N PHE A 32 44.06 -2.05 -10.19
CA PHE A 32 42.69 -2.17 -9.71
C PHE A 32 42.12 -0.85 -9.19
N LEU A 33 42.88 -0.06 -8.42
CA LEU A 33 42.38 1.22 -7.92
C LEU A 33 42.12 2.23 -9.05
N LEU A 34 42.86 2.15 -10.15
CA LEU A 34 42.56 2.91 -11.36
C LEU A 34 41.25 2.45 -12.02
N SER A 35 41.07 1.13 -12.18
CA SER A 35 39.83 0.60 -12.76
C SER A 35 38.61 0.92 -11.90
N GLU A 36 38.75 0.88 -10.57
CA GLU A 36 37.71 1.26 -9.60
C GLU A 36 37.29 2.74 -9.74
N LYS A 37 38.23 3.66 -9.98
CA LYS A 37 37.92 5.08 -10.24
C LYS A 37 37.16 5.28 -11.55
N GLU A 38 37.45 4.48 -12.57
CA GLU A 38 36.76 4.53 -13.86
C GLU A 38 35.41 3.79 -13.83
N ALA A 39 35.24 2.82 -12.93
CA ALA A 39 34.06 1.97 -12.84
C ALA A 39 32.77 2.78 -12.70
N GLU A 40 32.75 3.83 -11.88
CA GLU A 40 31.54 4.64 -11.70
C GLU A 40 31.12 5.34 -13.01
N LYS A 41 32.08 5.77 -13.84
CA LYS A 41 31.78 6.36 -15.16
C LYS A 41 31.25 5.30 -16.11
N SER A 42 31.81 4.10 -16.08
CA SER A 42 31.34 2.97 -16.89
C SER A 42 29.93 2.53 -16.49
N LEU A 43 29.64 2.45 -15.19
CA LEU A 43 28.32 2.10 -14.66
C LEU A 43 27.23 3.11 -15.01
N LYS A 44 27.58 4.41 -15.09
CA LYS A 44 26.66 5.46 -15.53
C LYS A 44 26.37 5.43 -17.03
N ARG A 45 27.30 4.89 -17.84
CA ARG A 45 27.15 4.76 -19.30
C ARG A 45 26.41 3.49 -19.71
N ALA A 46 26.42 2.46 -18.86
CA ALA A 46 25.74 1.20 -19.12
C ALA A 46 24.23 1.41 -19.29
N SER A 47 23.69 0.73 -20.29
CA SER A 47 22.32 0.91 -20.78
C SER A 47 21.27 0.23 -19.91
N ASP A 48 21.58 -0.96 -19.42
CA ASP A 48 20.66 -1.80 -18.64
C ASP A 48 21.31 -2.38 -17.37
N ASN A 49 20.50 -3.01 -16.53
CA ASN A 49 20.99 -3.64 -15.30
C ASN A 49 21.89 -4.84 -15.60
N THR A 50 21.69 -5.54 -16.72
CA THR A 50 22.50 -6.70 -17.13
C THR A 50 23.95 -6.30 -17.38
N GLU A 51 24.16 -5.24 -18.17
CA GLU A 51 25.47 -4.68 -18.48
C GLU A 51 26.16 -4.15 -17.20
N LYS A 52 25.41 -3.45 -16.33
CA LYS A 52 25.93 -2.99 -15.03
C LYS A 52 26.39 -4.15 -14.14
N ILE A 53 25.63 -5.25 -14.10
CA ILE A 53 25.99 -6.45 -13.33
C ILE A 53 27.28 -7.06 -13.90
N ALA A 54 27.38 -7.21 -15.22
CA ALA A 54 28.58 -7.77 -15.87
C ALA A 54 29.83 -6.93 -15.59
N LEU A 55 29.72 -5.60 -15.67
CA LEU A 55 30.82 -4.68 -15.32
C LEU A 55 31.27 -4.82 -13.87
N LEU A 56 30.31 -4.93 -12.93
CA LEU A 56 30.62 -5.16 -11.52
C LEU A 56 31.25 -6.52 -11.27
N GLU A 57 30.84 -7.57 -12.00
CA GLU A 57 31.43 -8.89 -11.89
C GLU A 57 32.90 -8.92 -12.32
N THR A 58 33.24 -8.28 -13.44
CA THR A 58 34.63 -8.11 -13.87
C THR A 58 35.44 -7.36 -12.82
N LEU A 59 34.93 -6.22 -12.34
CA LEU A 59 35.60 -5.42 -11.31
C LEU A 59 35.81 -6.20 -9.99
N LEU A 60 34.84 -7.04 -9.61
CA LEU A 60 34.95 -7.90 -8.42
C LEU A 60 36.01 -9.01 -8.59
N MET A 61 36.22 -9.51 -9.81
CA MET A 61 37.31 -10.44 -10.10
C MET A 61 38.67 -9.74 -9.94
N ASP A 62 38.82 -8.56 -10.55
CA ASP A 62 40.05 -7.75 -10.42
C ASP A 62 40.34 -7.39 -8.95
N CYS A 63 39.29 -7.08 -8.17
CA CYS A 63 39.41 -6.78 -6.75
C CYS A 63 39.93 -7.98 -5.95
N LYS A 64 39.48 -9.20 -6.27
CA LYS A 64 39.97 -10.43 -5.61
C LYS A 64 41.45 -10.66 -5.89
N ASP A 65 41.89 -10.43 -7.12
CA ASP A 65 43.29 -10.57 -7.51
C ASP A 65 44.17 -9.51 -6.82
N ALA A 66 43.67 -8.28 -6.69
CA ALA A 66 44.32 -7.21 -5.94
C ALA A 66 44.43 -7.54 -4.43
N ILE A 67 43.38 -8.08 -3.82
CA ILE A 67 43.40 -8.54 -2.42
C ILE A 67 44.41 -9.68 -2.24
N SER A 68 44.48 -10.64 -3.18
CA SER A 68 45.48 -11.71 -3.12
C SER A 68 46.90 -11.17 -3.16
N ALA A 69 47.17 -10.24 -4.09
CA ALA A 69 48.49 -9.62 -4.21
C ALA A 69 48.90 -8.87 -2.93
N ALA A 70 47.99 -8.11 -2.32
CA ALA A 70 48.23 -7.42 -1.06
C ALA A 70 48.45 -8.39 0.12
N ARG A 71 47.74 -9.53 0.14
CA ARG A 71 47.96 -10.57 1.16
C ARG A 71 49.31 -11.26 1.01
N ASP A 72 49.76 -11.49 -0.22
CA ASP A 72 51.05 -12.13 -0.46
C ASP A 72 52.21 -11.20 -0.10
N GLU A 73 52.09 -9.90 -0.40
CA GLU A 73 53.04 -8.88 0.09
C GLU A 73 53.09 -8.83 1.63
N MET A 74 51.95 -9.03 2.29
CA MET A 74 51.87 -9.03 3.75
C MET A 74 52.56 -10.25 4.39
N LYS A 75 52.65 -11.37 3.67
CA LYS A 75 53.38 -12.55 4.14
C LYS A 75 54.89 -12.38 3.96
N THR A 76 55.33 -11.73 2.87
CA THR A 76 56.76 -11.48 2.61
C THR A 76 57.35 -10.36 3.47
N ASP A 77 56.55 -9.40 3.94
CA ASP A 77 56.99 -8.26 4.76
C ASP A 77 57.17 -8.60 6.27
N GLN A 78 57.11 -9.89 6.67
CA GLN A 78 57.40 -10.29 8.06
C GLN A 78 58.89 -10.60 8.27
N PRO A 79 59.60 -9.79 9.07
CA PRO A 79 59.79 -10.19 10.46
C PRO A 79 59.78 -9.00 11.44
N ALA A 80 58.77 -8.93 12.31
CA ALA A 80 58.94 -8.43 13.68
C ALA A 80 57.69 -8.74 14.50
N LYS A 81 57.86 -9.67 15.44
CA LYS A 81 57.01 -9.86 16.61
C LYS A 81 56.78 -8.52 17.31
N THR A 82 55.67 -8.42 18.03
CA THR A 82 55.21 -7.28 18.85
C THR A 82 54.74 -6.05 18.07
N ARG A 83 53.45 -6.04 17.72
CA ARG A 83 52.71 -4.78 17.54
C ARG A 83 51.35 -4.86 18.22
N THR A 84 51.35 -4.60 19.52
CA THR A 84 50.24 -3.92 20.17
C THR A 84 50.31 -2.45 19.76
N GLY A 85 49.59 -2.08 18.70
CA GLY A 85 49.59 -0.74 18.11
C GLY A 85 48.58 -0.64 16.96
N PRO A 86 48.33 0.56 16.39
CA PRO A 86 47.39 0.75 15.30
C PRO A 86 47.75 -0.10 14.07
N LEU A 87 46.73 -0.49 13.30
CA LEU A 87 46.86 -1.37 12.12
C LEU A 87 48.01 -0.97 11.20
N SER A 88 48.77 -1.97 10.75
CA SER A 88 49.80 -1.79 9.72
C SER A 88 49.20 -1.12 8.47
N SER A 89 49.99 -0.32 7.76
CA SER A 89 49.57 0.31 6.49
C SER A 89 49.01 -0.74 5.51
N LEU A 90 49.66 -1.91 5.41
CA LEU A 90 49.22 -2.97 4.52
C LEU A 90 47.93 -3.68 5.00
N GLN A 91 47.74 -3.81 6.32
CA GLN A 91 46.47 -4.32 6.88
C GLN A 91 45.32 -3.34 6.66
N TYR A 92 45.59 -2.04 6.75
CA TYR A 92 44.61 -1.01 6.43
C TYR A 92 44.26 -1.00 4.94
N LEU A 93 45.27 -1.16 4.06
CA LEU A 93 45.04 -1.33 2.61
C LEU A 93 44.15 -2.55 2.32
N LEU A 94 44.41 -3.68 2.98
CA LEU A 94 43.57 -4.88 2.86
C LEU A 94 42.14 -4.64 3.33
N SER A 95 41.97 -3.88 4.41
CA SER A 95 40.64 -3.52 4.93
C SER A 95 39.90 -2.62 3.93
N TYR A 96 40.58 -1.67 3.30
CA TYR A 96 40.04 -0.83 2.24
C TYR A 96 39.65 -1.64 0.98
N LEU A 97 40.52 -2.53 0.50
CA LEU A 97 40.20 -3.39 -0.64
C LEU A 97 39.02 -4.33 -0.33
N THR A 98 38.94 -4.82 0.91
CA THR A 98 37.80 -5.64 1.36
C THR A 98 36.52 -4.82 1.42
N TYR A 99 36.59 -3.57 1.87
CA TYR A 99 35.48 -2.63 1.83
C TYR A 99 34.97 -2.40 0.40
N ILE A 100 35.86 -2.16 -0.56
CA ILE A 100 35.48 -2.01 -1.98
C ILE A 100 34.80 -3.29 -2.48
N ARG A 101 35.38 -4.47 -2.23
CA ARG A 101 34.79 -5.75 -2.62
C ARG A 101 33.37 -5.92 -2.08
N LEU A 102 33.16 -5.63 -0.80
CA LEU A 102 31.87 -5.79 -0.13
C LEU A 102 30.83 -4.79 -0.66
N THR A 103 31.20 -3.51 -0.78
CA THR A 103 30.29 -2.46 -1.28
C THR A 103 29.91 -2.68 -2.74
N ARG A 104 30.84 -3.10 -3.61
CA ARG A 104 30.54 -3.47 -5.00
C ARG A 104 29.72 -4.76 -5.11
N THR A 105 29.92 -5.71 -4.20
CA THR A 105 29.07 -6.91 -4.09
C THR A 105 27.64 -6.53 -3.72
N ILE A 106 27.45 -5.63 -2.74
CA ILE A 106 26.15 -5.09 -2.36
C ILE A 106 25.50 -4.39 -3.55
N GLN A 107 26.22 -3.50 -4.25
CA GLN A 107 25.71 -2.79 -5.42
C GLN A 107 25.23 -3.75 -6.52
N ARG A 108 26.01 -4.81 -6.82
CA ARG A 108 25.60 -5.83 -7.79
C ARG A 108 24.32 -6.54 -7.35
N ASN A 109 24.22 -6.93 -6.08
CA ASN A 109 23.04 -7.60 -5.56
C ASN A 109 21.81 -6.67 -5.55
N LEU A 110 21.98 -5.36 -5.33
CA LEU A 110 20.89 -4.39 -5.42
C LEU A 110 20.36 -4.26 -6.86
N LEU A 111 21.22 -4.32 -7.86
CA LEU A 111 20.78 -4.38 -9.27
C LEU A 111 20.02 -5.68 -9.57
N MET A 112 20.46 -6.81 -8.99
CA MET A 112 19.72 -8.07 -9.10
C MET A 112 18.36 -8.00 -8.41
N VAL A 113 18.27 -7.29 -7.27
CA VAL A 113 17.00 -7.03 -6.58
C VAL A 113 16.08 -6.19 -7.46
N ASP A 114 16.58 -5.12 -8.07
CA ASP A 114 15.80 -4.27 -8.96
C ASP A 114 15.22 -5.07 -10.14
N SER A 115 16.07 -5.84 -10.84
CA SER A 115 15.62 -6.73 -11.92
C SER A 115 14.61 -7.78 -11.44
N ALA A 116 14.80 -8.33 -10.22
CA ALA A 116 13.87 -9.30 -9.64
C ALA A 116 12.53 -8.69 -9.23
N LYS A 117 12.52 -7.43 -8.74
CA LYS A 117 11.30 -6.68 -8.41
C LYS A 117 10.48 -6.39 -9.67
N THR A 118 11.13 -5.91 -10.74
CA THR A 118 10.46 -5.67 -12.03
C THR A 118 9.84 -6.96 -12.57
N ALA A 119 10.60 -8.06 -12.58
CA ALA A 119 10.09 -9.36 -13.00
C ALA A 119 8.96 -9.91 -12.11
N LEU A 120 8.90 -9.52 -10.83
CA LEU A 120 7.80 -9.87 -9.93
C LEU A 120 6.54 -9.06 -10.24
N ALA A 121 6.68 -7.77 -10.57
CA ALA A 121 5.56 -6.89 -10.92
C ALA A 121 4.91 -7.26 -12.25
N ASP A 122 5.73 -7.59 -13.26
CA ASP A 122 5.26 -8.03 -14.60
C ASP A 122 4.52 -9.37 -14.55
N ARG A 123 4.64 -10.12 -13.45
CA ARG A 123 3.97 -11.41 -13.24
C ARG A 123 2.44 -11.29 -13.11
N ASN A 124 1.93 -10.08 -12.87
CA ASN A 124 0.50 -9.78 -12.94
C ASN A 124 -0.03 -9.70 -14.39
N ASP A 125 0.85 -9.76 -15.39
CA ASP A 125 0.50 -9.85 -16.81
C ASP A 125 0.72 -11.29 -17.33
N VAL A 126 -0.30 -11.86 -17.96
CA VAL A 126 -0.49 -13.32 -18.13
C VAL A 126 0.44 -13.93 -19.22
N SER A 127 1.43 -13.19 -19.72
CA SER A 127 2.00 -13.44 -21.05
C SER A 127 3.40 -14.07 -21.15
N MET A 128 4.14 -14.40 -20.06
CA MET A 128 5.54 -14.86 -20.21
C MET A 128 5.85 -16.25 -19.62
N GLU A 129 6.16 -17.19 -20.54
CA GLU A 129 6.76 -18.51 -20.31
C GLU A 129 8.24 -18.38 -19.92
N GLY A 130 8.52 -17.87 -18.72
CA GLY A 130 9.84 -17.81 -18.13
C GLY A 130 9.86 -18.36 -16.71
N ARG A 131 11.04 -18.66 -16.15
CA ARG A 131 11.20 -19.03 -14.74
C ARG A 131 10.70 -17.86 -13.89
N LYS A 132 9.45 -17.97 -13.44
CA LYS A 132 8.75 -16.92 -12.70
C LYS A 132 9.51 -16.57 -11.42
N THR A 133 9.98 -15.33 -11.28
CA THR A 133 10.61 -14.83 -10.06
C THR A 133 9.63 -14.96 -8.89
N ARG A 134 10.13 -15.42 -7.75
CA ARG A 134 9.32 -15.60 -6.54
C ARG A 134 9.82 -14.71 -5.41
N PRO A 135 8.97 -14.38 -4.41
CA PRO A 135 9.40 -13.60 -3.23
C PRO A 135 10.59 -14.23 -2.47
N GLN A 136 10.77 -15.56 -2.54
CA GLN A 136 11.93 -16.22 -1.93
C GLN A 136 13.26 -15.84 -2.60
N ASP A 137 13.26 -15.53 -3.89
CA ASP A 137 14.47 -15.12 -4.62
C ASP A 137 14.94 -13.74 -4.13
N LEU A 138 13.99 -12.82 -3.89
CA LEU A 138 14.25 -11.50 -3.29
C LEU A 138 14.72 -11.63 -1.84
N THR A 139 14.10 -12.51 -1.06
CA THR A 139 14.54 -12.81 0.32
C THR A 139 16.01 -13.21 0.35
N ARG A 140 16.42 -14.15 -0.52
CA ARG A 140 17.81 -14.63 -0.60
C ARG A 140 18.77 -13.51 -0.97
N LEU A 141 18.40 -12.62 -1.90
CA LEU A 141 19.25 -11.49 -2.28
C LEU A 141 19.47 -10.53 -1.11
N TYR A 142 18.41 -10.20 -0.35
CA TYR A 142 18.54 -9.35 0.83
C TYR A 142 19.32 -10.03 1.97
N GLU A 143 19.24 -11.34 2.13
CA GLU A 143 20.09 -12.08 3.06
C GLU A 143 21.57 -11.97 2.70
N ILE A 144 21.91 -12.14 1.41
CA ILE A 144 23.29 -11.96 0.94
C ILE A 144 23.75 -10.52 1.19
N ILE A 145 22.91 -9.51 0.92
CA ILE A 145 23.23 -8.11 1.21
C ILE A 145 23.53 -7.93 2.71
N LEU A 146 22.66 -8.43 3.59
CA LEU A 146 22.82 -8.34 5.03
C LEU A 146 24.08 -9.08 5.54
N GLN A 147 24.46 -10.19 4.92
CA GLN A 147 25.71 -10.89 5.23
C GLN A 147 26.93 -10.01 4.87
N ASN A 148 26.91 -9.33 3.71
CA ASN A 148 27.99 -8.40 3.35
C ASN A 148 28.06 -7.20 4.32
N TYR A 149 26.92 -6.69 4.78
CA TYR A 149 26.91 -5.65 5.82
C TYR A 149 27.45 -6.14 7.16
N ALA A 150 27.18 -7.39 7.55
CA ALA A 150 27.77 -7.99 8.75
C ALA A 150 29.31 -8.10 8.63
N GLU A 151 29.82 -8.47 7.45
CA GLU A 151 31.26 -8.43 7.17
C GLU A 151 31.82 -6.99 7.21
N LEU A 152 31.07 -6.00 6.70
CA LEU A 152 31.46 -4.57 6.75
C LEU A 152 31.59 -4.05 8.18
N GLN A 153 30.69 -4.46 9.09
CA GLN A 153 30.74 -4.05 10.51
C GLN A 153 31.99 -4.58 11.22
N GLN A 154 32.52 -5.72 10.77
CA GLN A 154 33.67 -6.41 11.36
C GLN A 154 34.98 -6.10 10.61
N LEU A 155 35.02 -5.05 9.80
CA LEU A 155 36.25 -4.67 9.09
C LEU A 155 37.33 -4.19 10.07
N PRO A 156 38.55 -4.75 10.01
CA PRO A 156 39.63 -4.33 10.87
C PRO A 156 39.93 -2.83 10.75
N GLY A 157 39.88 -2.13 11.88
CA GLY A 157 40.23 -0.70 12.01
C GLY A 157 39.05 0.24 11.95
N LEU A 158 37.84 -0.29 11.82
CA LEU A 158 36.60 0.46 11.78
C LEU A 158 35.60 0.03 12.86
N GLU A 159 35.99 -0.88 13.75
CA GLU A 159 35.15 -1.37 14.84
C GLU A 159 34.76 -0.22 15.80
N ASP A 160 35.72 0.67 16.09
CA ASP A 160 35.54 1.80 17.01
C ASP A 160 35.07 3.09 16.31
N ASP A 161 34.95 3.10 14.98
CA ASP A 161 34.45 4.26 14.23
C ASP A 161 32.92 4.35 14.38
N LEU A 162 32.48 5.11 15.38
CA LEU A 162 31.05 5.28 15.69
C LEU A 162 30.25 5.81 14.50
N THR A 163 30.83 6.70 13.69
CA THR A 163 30.12 7.25 12.52
C THR A 163 29.91 6.19 11.45
N TYR A 164 30.93 5.38 11.19
CA TYR A 164 30.85 4.24 10.27
C TYR A 164 29.81 3.21 10.74
N GLN A 165 29.85 2.84 12.02
CA GLN A 165 28.94 1.84 12.57
C GLN A 165 27.49 2.32 12.53
N GLN A 166 27.23 3.60 12.80
CA GLN A 166 25.90 4.19 12.69
C GLN A 166 25.37 4.20 11.25
N GLU A 167 26.22 4.55 10.28
CA GLU A 167 25.86 4.50 8.85
C GLU A 167 25.48 3.07 8.43
N LEU A 168 26.26 2.06 8.84
CA LEU A 168 25.95 0.66 8.53
C LEU A 168 24.69 0.17 9.25
N GLU A 169 24.47 0.57 10.50
CA GLU A 169 23.30 0.14 11.27
C GLU A 169 21.99 0.62 10.63
N ALA A 170 21.97 1.85 10.11
CA ALA A 170 20.84 2.38 9.37
C ALA A 170 20.54 1.53 8.13
N GLU A 171 21.55 1.26 7.30
CA GLU A 171 21.41 0.39 6.11
C GLU A 171 20.95 -1.03 6.46
N ILE A 172 21.50 -1.63 7.52
CA ILE A 172 21.10 -2.96 8.00
C ILE A 172 19.62 -2.99 8.37
N LYS A 173 19.11 -1.95 9.05
CA LYS A 173 17.69 -1.84 9.38
C LYS A 173 16.83 -1.75 8.12
N SER A 174 17.25 -0.94 7.14
CA SER A 174 16.60 -0.83 5.83
C SER A 174 16.45 -2.19 5.15
N TYR A 175 17.54 -2.94 4.99
CA TYR A 175 17.49 -4.24 4.31
C TYR A 175 16.80 -5.33 5.13
N ARG A 176 16.80 -5.23 6.47
CA ARG A 176 16.00 -6.10 7.34
C ARG A 176 14.51 -5.90 7.11
N ALA A 177 14.06 -4.65 6.91
CA ALA A 177 12.67 -4.36 6.56
C ALA A 177 12.28 -5.08 5.26
N PHE A 178 13.00 -4.83 4.17
CA PHE A 178 12.73 -5.48 2.88
C PHE A 178 12.76 -7.01 2.97
N ARG A 179 13.75 -7.59 3.67
CA ARG A 179 13.80 -9.04 3.88
C ARG A 179 12.56 -9.55 4.62
N CYS A 180 12.15 -8.90 5.71
CA CYS A 180 10.95 -9.28 6.47
C CYS A 180 9.69 -9.22 5.60
N PHE A 181 9.54 -8.19 4.78
CA PHE A 181 8.43 -8.05 3.84
C PHE A 181 8.35 -9.20 2.83
N TYR A 182 9.45 -9.58 2.17
CA TYR A 182 9.42 -10.67 1.20
C TYR A 182 9.27 -12.07 1.84
N ILE A 183 9.74 -12.26 3.08
CA ILE A 183 9.42 -13.48 3.84
C ILE A 183 7.93 -13.51 4.16
N ALA A 184 7.33 -12.39 4.56
CA ALA A 184 5.90 -12.29 4.84
C ALA A 184 5.07 -12.66 3.60
N GLN A 185 5.41 -12.15 2.41
CA GLN A 185 4.77 -12.56 1.15
C GLN A 185 4.88 -14.06 0.90
N SER A 186 6.06 -14.65 1.15
CA SER A 186 6.23 -16.10 1.03
C SER A 186 5.33 -16.86 2.00
N LEU A 187 5.18 -16.41 3.25
CA LEU A 187 4.32 -17.05 4.25
C LEU A 187 2.84 -16.90 3.89
N ALA A 188 2.44 -15.72 3.42
CA ALA A 188 1.10 -15.46 2.92
C ALA A 188 0.75 -16.42 1.76
N SER A 189 1.67 -16.65 0.82
CA SER A 189 1.46 -17.62 -0.26
C SER A 189 1.29 -19.07 0.20
N MET A 190 1.71 -19.38 1.45
CA MET A 190 1.52 -20.69 2.09
C MET A 190 0.31 -20.71 3.06
N ARG A 191 -0.57 -19.70 3.02
CA ARG A 191 -1.71 -19.51 3.94
C ARG A 191 -1.33 -19.44 5.42
N ARG A 192 -0.06 -19.09 5.73
CA ARG A 192 0.45 -18.89 7.10
C ARG A 192 0.21 -17.45 7.55
N TRP A 193 -1.07 -17.09 7.65
CA TRP A 193 -1.50 -15.70 7.88
C TRP A 193 -0.98 -15.06 9.17
N PRO A 194 -1.00 -15.74 10.33
CA PRO A 194 -0.51 -15.15 11.58
C PRO A 194 0.97 -14.79 11.50
N GLU A 195 1.79 -15.69 10.95
CA GLU A 195 3.23 -15.46 10.82
C GLU A 195 3.55 -14.42 9.74
N ALA A 196 2.78 -14.38 8.65
CA ALA A 196 2.89 -13.33 7.65
C ALA A 196 2.62 -11.94 8.26
N MET A 197 1.51 -11.80 9.00
CA MET A 197 1.14 -10.56 9.68
C MET A 197 2.21 -10.10 10.69
N ALA A 198 2.77 -11.03 11.47
CA ALA A 198 3.84 -10.71 12.41
C ALA A 198 5.10 -10.16 11.71
N LEU A 199 5.42 -10.68 10.51
CA LEU A 199 6.55 -10.22 9.73
C LEU A 199 6.29 -8.90 9.00
N TYR A 200 5.05 -8.64 8.54
CA TYR A 200 4.65 -7.34 8.00
C TYR A 200 4.82 -6.24 9.04
N HIS A 201 4.28 -6.44 10.24
CA HIS A 201 4.46 -5.51 11.35
C HIS A 201 5.94 -5.32 11.74
N ARG A 202 6.73 -6.40 11.75
CA ARG A 202 8.18 -6.30 12.02
C ARG A 202 8.92 -5.52 10.93
N SER A 203 8.52 -5.67 9.67
CA SER A 203 9.05 -4.86 8.56
C SER A 203 8.76 -3.38 8.77
N GLU A 204 7.51 -3.05 9.14
CA GLU A 204 7.08 -1.69 9.43
C GLU A 204 7.89 -1.04 10.56
N GLN A 205 8.16 -1.80 11.64
CA GLN A 205 9.03 -1.36 12.74
C GLN A 205 10.45 -1.03 12.27
N TYR A 206 11.05 -1.89 11.45
CA TYR A 206 12.39 -1.61 10.91
C TYR A 206 12.42 -0.38 10.01
N VAL A 207 11.38 -0.11 9.22
CA VAL A 207 11.29 1.13 8.43
C VAL A 207 11.23 2.36 9.35
N LYS A 208 10.42 2.31 10.42
CA LYS A 208 10.33 3.38 11.43
C LYS A 208 11.65 3.62 12.18
N GLU A 209 12.45 2.58 12.37
CA GLU A 209 13.78 2.71 12.97
C GLU A 209 14.82 3.23 11.98
N ALA A 210 14.82 2.74 10.73
CA ALA A 210 15.75 3.17 9.69
C ALA A 210 15.57 4.65 9.34
N THR A 211 14.31 5.11 9.20
CA THR A 211 13.99 6.51 8.87
C THR A 211 14.56 7.55 9.84
N LYS A 212 14.89 7.17 11.08
CA LYS A 212 15.55 8.07 12.05
C LYS A 212 17.01 8.39 11.72
N GLY A 213 17.68 7.54 10.94
CA GLY A 213 19.11 7.67 10.59
C GLY A 213 19.40 7.83 9.09
N THR A 214 18.37 7.83 8.24
CA THR A 214 18.52 7.70 6.79
C THR A 214 18.50 9.03 6.03
N LYS A 215 19.26 9.11 4.93
CA LYS A 215 19.31 10.23 3.97
C LYS A 215 18.02 10.30 3.12
N SER A 216 17.68 11.50 2.63
CA SER A 216 16.42 11.78 1.89
C SER A 216 16.12 10.84 0.71
N THR A 217 17.14 10.32 0.02
CA THR A 217 16.99 9.47 -1.17
C THR A 217 16.28 8.14 -0.92
N GLN A 218 16.43 7.53 0.27
CA GLN A 218 15.78 6.26 0.62
C GLN A 218 14.35 6.43 1.17
N GLN A 219 13.93 7.67 1.45
CA GLN A 219 12.59 7.93 1.98
C GLN A 219 11.49 7.53 0.98
N GLY A 220 11.72 7.74 -0.32
CA GLY A 220 10.77 7.33 -1.37
C GLY A 220 10.52 5.81 -1.35
N GLU A 221 11.58 5.01 -1.30
CA GLU A 221 11.48 3.55 -1.24
C GLU A 221 10.79 3.06 0.04
N PHE A 222 11.03 3.71 1.18
CA PHE A 222 10.35 3.38 2.43
C PHE A 222 8.87 3.72 2.40
N THR A 223 8.49 4.87 1.82
CA THR A 223 7.07 5.20 1.67
C THR A 223 6.34 4.21 0.76
N ALA A 224 6.98 3.77 -0.33
CA ALA A 224 6.43 2.73 -1.19
C ALA A 224 6.30 1.40 -0.43
N LEU A 225 7.34 0.99 0.31
CA LEU A 225 7.32 -0.23 1.10
C LEU A 225 6.22 -0.22 2.17
N LEU A 226 6.02 0.89 2.88
CA LEU A 226 4.96 1.02 3.89
C LEU A 226 3.56 0.88 3.28
N ARG A 227 3.34 1.53 2.13
CA ARG A 227 2.09 1.39 1.39
C ARG A 227 1.85 -0.06 0.96
N ASP A 228 2.89 -0.72 0.46
CA ASP A 228 2.80 -2.11 0.02
C ASP A 228 2.57 -3.06 1.22
N ILE A 229 3.20 -2.81 2.38
CA ILE A 229 2.93 -3.53 3.64
C ILE A 229 1.47 -3.38 4.04
N GLU A 230 0.95 -2.15 4.07
CA GLU A 230 -0.44 -1.88 4.45
C GLU A 230 -1.43 -2.62 3.55
N GLY A 231 -1.22 -2.58 2.23
CA GLY A 231 -2.04 -3.31 1.27
C GLY A 231 -2.01 -4.82 1.51
N GLU A 232 -0.82 -5.39 1.69
CA GLU A 232 -0.64 -6.81 1.94
C GLU A 232 -1.21 -7.28 3.29
N GLU A 233 -1.16 -6.44 4.34
CA GLU A 233 -1.80 -6.74 5.62
C GLU A 233 -3.32 -6.82 5.49
N PHE A 234 -3.95 -5.89 4.77
CA PHE A 234 -5.39 -5.95 4.52
C PHE A 234 -5.77 -7.18 3.70
N CYS A 235 -5.02 -7.48 2.64
CA CYS A 235 -5.23 -8.69 1.83
C CYS A 235 -5.09 -9.97 2.68
N ALA A 236 -4.01 -10.11 3.45
CA ALA A 236 -3.78 -11.26 4.31
C ALA A 236 -4.88 -11.43 5.38
N ARG A 237 -5.39 -10.32 5.93
CA ARG A 237 -6.50 -10.33 6.89
C ARG A 237 -7.83 -10.73 6.24
N ALA A 238 -8.11 -10.26 5.04
CA ALA A 238 -9.31 -10.67 4.30
C ALA A 238 -9.25 -12.16 3.96
N HIS A 239 -8.12 -12.64 3.44
CA HIS A 239 -7.93 -14.06 3.12
C HIS A 239 -7.99 -14.97 4.34
N SER A 240 -7.49 -14.54 5.49
CA SER A 240 -7.56 -15.37 6.71
C SER A 240 -8.98 -15.57 7.22
N VAL A 241 -9.87 -14.58 7.03
CA VAL A 241 -11.30 -14.71 7.36
C VAL A 241 -11.99 -15.67 6.39
N LEU A 242 -11.72 -15.52 5.08
CA LEU A 242 -12.29 -16.41 4.05
C LEU A 242 -11.84 -17.87 4.23
N ASP A 243 -10.57 -18.10 4.57
CA ASP A 243 -10.05 -19.44 4.85
C ASP A 243 -10.75 -20.11 6.05
N GLN A 244 -11.10 -19.33 7.08
CA GLN A 244 -11.86 -19.86 8.23
C GLN A 244 -13.30 -20.24 7.87
N GLU A 245 -13.89 -19.59 6.86
CA GLU A 245 -15.22 -19.92 6.36
C GLU A 245 -15.22 -21.20 5.50
N GLU A 246 -14.10 -21.54 4.83
CA GLU A 246 -13.95 -22.81 4.09
C GLU A 246 -13.86 -24.03 5.02
N ASP A 247 -13.20 -23.91 6.17
CA ASP A 247 -13.01 -24.98 7.16
C ASP A 247 -14.15 -25.07 8.21
N ALA A 248 -14.93 -24.01 8.37
CA ALA A 248 -16.20 -24.12 9.06
C ALA A 248 -17.06 -25.12 8.28
N PRO A 249 -17.78 -26.06 8.94
CA PRO A 249 -18.88 -26.71 8.26
C PRO A 249 -19.85 -25.58 7.89
N GLY A 250 -19.74 -25.09 6.64
CA GLY A 250 -20.63 -24.07 6.11
C GLY A 250 -22.04 -24.50 6.49
N PRO A 251 -22.92 -23.57 6.91
CA PRO A 251 -24.25 -23.91 7.38
C PRO A 251 -24.77 -24.91 6.38
N ALA A 252 -24.93 -26.18 6.82
CA ALA A 252 -25.06 -27.33 5.93
C ALA A 252 -25.90 -26.87 4.76
N ARG A 253 -25.44 -27.04 3.50
CA ARG A 253 -26.16 -26.70 2.25
C ARG A 253 -27.55 -27.32 2.32
N SER A 254 -28.36 -26.69 3.13
CA SER A 254 -29.65 -27.10 3.60
C SER A 254 -30.46 -26.45 2.53
N ASN A 255 -31.08 -27.29 1.74
CA ASN A 255 -32.11 -26.86 0.82
C ASN A 255 -33.22 -26.21 1.67
N TYR A 256 -33.01 -24.95 2.05
CA TYR A 256 -33.91 -24.15 2.85
C TYR A 256 -35.07 -23.79 1.94
N ARG A 257 -36.07 -24.67 1.91
CA ARG A 257 -37.34 -24.41 1.24
C ARG A 257 -38.16 -23.48 2.12
N THR A 258 -37.87 -22.18 2.07
CA THR A 258 -38.76 -21.17 2.63
C THR A 258 -39.94 -20.95 1.69
N LYS A 259 -41.13 -20.83 2.26
CA LYS A 259 -42.33 -20.42 1.51
C LYS A 259 -42.52 -18.89 1.53
N LYS A 260 -41.75 -18.17 2.35
CA LYS A 260 -41.81 -16.71 2.43
C LYS A 260 -41.13 -16.09 1.21
N PRO A 261 -41.67 -14.98 0.66
CA PRO A 261 -41.01 -14.27 -0.43
C PRO A 261 -39.73 -13.58 0.03
N LEU A 262 -38.79 -13.38 -0.88
CA LEU A 262 -37.50 -12.71 -0.61
C LEU A 262 -37.67 -11.36 0.11
N SER A 263 -38.72 -10.61 -0.22
CA SER A 263 -39.02 -9.32 0.39
C SER A 263 -39.21 -9.34 1.91
N GLU A 264 -39.57 -10.48 2.50
CA GLU A 264 -39.78 -10.61 3.95
C GLU A 264 -38.48 -10.89 4.72
N HIS A 265 -37.36 -11.14 4.04
CA HIS A 265 -36.11 -11.56 4.69
C HIS A 265 -34.85 -10.98 4.03
N LEU A 266 -34.91 -9.72 3.57
CA LEU A 266 -33.78 -9.03 2.94
C LEU A 266 -32.56 -8.82 3.86
N GLY A 267 -32.74 -8.89 5.18
CA GLY A 267 -31.66 -8.75 6.18
C GLY A 267 -30.86 -10.03 6.45
N GLU A 268 -31.19 -11.15 5.81
CA GLU A 268 -30.57 -12.45 6.05
C GLU A 268 -30.02 -13.03 4.74
N TYR A 269 -28.71 -13.28 4.68
CA TYR A 269 -28.10 -13.93 3.52
C TYR A 269 -28.43 -15.43 3.53
N ARG A 270 -29.01 -15.91 2.43
CA ARG A 270 -29.38 -17.31 2.22
C ARG A 270 -29.13 -17.72 0.78
N GLU A 271 -28.55 -18.90 0.58
CA GLU A 271 -28.49 -19.52 -0.74
C GLU A 271 -29.86 -20.14 -1.06
N ASP A 272 -30.64 -19.48 -1.94
CA ASP A 272 -31.94 -19.97 -2.40
C ASP A 272 -31.92 -20.25 -3.92
N PRO A 273 -31.67 -21.50 -4.35
CA PRO A 273 -31.69 -21.88 -5.76
C PRO A 273 -33.04 -21.64 -6.44
N SER A 274 -34.15 -21.51 -5.69
CA SER A 274 -35.47 -21.26 -6.27
C SER A 274 -35.58 -19.86 -6.89
N LEU A 275 -34.74 -18.91 -6.48
CA LEU A 275 -34.65 -17.58 -7.09
C LEU A 275 -34.09 -17.62 -8.52
N LEU A 276 -33.36 -18.67 -8.88
CA LEU A 276 -32.85 -18.90 -10.24
C LEU A 276 -33.86 -19.65 -11.13
N SER A 277 -35.02 -20.03 -10.58
CA SER A 277 -36.06 -20.73 -11.34
C SER A 277 -36.85 -19.78 -12.25
N LYS A 278 -37.65 -20.34 -13.17
CA LYS A 278 -38.55 -19.56 -14.04
C LYS A 278 -39.68 -18.85 -13.28
N THR A 279 -39.94 -19.24 -12.03
CA THR A 279 -41.01 -18.70 -11.18
C THR A 279 -40.45 -18.39 -9.78
N PRO A 280 -39.61 -17.35 -9.64
CA PRO A 280 -38.96 -17.04 -8.38
C PRO A 280 -39.95 -16.40 -7.39
N ASN A 281 -39.89 -16.82 -6.13
CA ASN A 281 -40.74 -16.28 -5.06
C ASN A 281 -40.13 -15.00 -4.46
N VAL A 282 -40.07 -13.92 -5.24
CA VAL A 282 -39.43 -12.66 -4.83
C VAL A 282 -40.37 -11.78 -4.00
N TYR A 283 -41.60 -11.63 -4.48
CA TYR A 283 -42.62 -10.75 -3.91
C TYR A 283 -44.01 -11.25 -4.37
N LYS A 284 -45.04 -11.06 -3.54
CA LYS A 284 -46.41 -11.47 -3.86
C LYS A 284 -47.14 -10.36 -4.62
N LEU A 285 -47.56 -10.65 -5.86
CA LEU A 285 -48.36 -9.75 -6.70
C LEU A 285 -49.72 -10.37 -7.04
N PRO A 286 -50.85 -9.65 -6.86
CA PRO A 286 -50.95 -8.33 -6.24
C PRO A 286 -50.65 -8.38 -4.72
N PRO A 287 -50.27 -7.24 -4.10
CA PRO A 287 -50.12 -7.16 -2.65
C PRO A 287 -51.41 -7.58 -1.93
N ASP A 288 -51.27 -8.10 -0.70
CA ASP A 288 -52.43 -8.43 0.11
C ASP A 288 -53.24 -7.17 0.43
N MET A 289 -54.55 -7.24 0.24
CA MET A 289 -55.48 -6.13 0.49
C MET A 289 -55.44 -5.79 1.99
N GLN A 290 -55.13 -4.53 2.31
CA GLN A 290 -55.15 -4.02 3.66
C GLN A 290 -56.38 -3.11 3.87
N PRO A 291 -57.02 -3.16 5.05
CA PRO A 291 -58.13 -2.26 5.35
C PRO A 291 -57.64 -0.81 5.35
N ILE A 292 -58.30 0.03 4.57
CA ILE A 292 -58.05 1.47 4.57
C ILE A 292 -59.01 2.10 5.60
N PRO A 293 -58.54 2.93 6.54
CA PRO A 293 -59.43 3.62 7.46
C PRO A 293 -60.44 4.46 6.68
N CYS A 294 -61.72 4.36 7.03
CA CYS A 294 -62.77 5.14 6.38
C CYS A 294 -62.48 6.64 6.53
N LYS A 295 -62.86 7.42 5.51
CA LYS A 295 -62.78 8.89 5.55
C LYS A 295 -63.42 9.39 6.85
N PRO A 296 -62.75 10.27 7.62
CA PRO A 296 -63.30 10.76 8.88
C PRO A 296 -64.63 11.46 8.65
N LEU A 297 -65.56 11.29 9.60
CA LEU A 297 -66.83 12.00 9.62
C LEU A 297 -66.56 13.50 9.77
N PHE A 298 -67.03 14.28 8.81
CA PHE A 298 -66.99 15.74 8.85
C PHE A 298 -68.43 16.25 8.87
N PHE A 299 -68.80 16.96 9.94
CA PHE A 299 -70.13 17.55 10.09
C PHE A 299 -70.07 19.03 9.73
N ASP A 300 -70.98 19.48 8.87
CA ASP A 300 -71.16 20.90 8.61
C ASP A 300 -71.98 21.52 9.75
N LEU A 301 -71.28 22.00 10.77
CA LEU A 301 -71.90 22.69 11.90
C LEU A 301 -72.41 24.09 11.54
N ALA A 302 -71.92 24.69 10.44
CA ALA A 302 -72.33 26.03 10.04
C ALA A 302 -73.81 26.05 9.59
N PHE A 303 -74.29 24.95 9.02
CA PHE A 303 -75.70 24.79 8.67
C PHE A 303 -76.64 24.96 9.87
N ASN A 304 -76.22 24.54 11.07
CA ASN A 304 -77.04 24.68 12.28
C ASN A 304 -77.30 26.15 12.65
N PHE A 305 -76.37 27.06 12.31
CA PHE A 305 -76.50 28.49 12.59
C PHE A 305 -77.25 29.27 11.50
N ALA A 306 -77.48 28.68 10.33
CA ALA A 306 -78.19 29.35 9.23
C ALA A 306 -79.70 29.51 9.50
N GLY A 307 -80.26 28.72 10.42
CA GLY A 307 -81.68 28.79 10.82
C GLY A 307 -81.97 29.68 12.02
N GLU A 308 -80.94 30.25 12.67
CA GLU A 308 -81.13 31.21 13.75
C GLU A 308 -81.52 32.55 13.14
N PHE A 309 -82.81 32.87 13.21
CA PHE A 309 -83.26 34.21 12.88
C PHE A 309 -82.66 35.20 13.89
N PRO A 310 -82.23 36.39 13.43
CA PRO A 310 -81.78 37.43 14.35
C PRO A 310 -82.90 37.77 15.33
N ASP A 311 -82.55 38.24 16.52
CA ASP A 311 -83.55 38.71 17.48
C ASP A 311 -84.38 39.84 16.84
N LEU A 312 -85.70 39.67 16.86
CA LEU A 312 -86.66 40.57 16.25
C LEU A 312 -87.41 41.40 17.31
N GLN A 313 -87.00 41.40 18.58
CA GLN A 313 -87.66 42.15 19.65
C GLN A 313 -87.80 43.65 19.33
N ASP A 314 -86.77 44.27 18.75
CA ASP A 314 -86.80 45.66 18.28
C ASP A 314 -87.88 45.93 17.22
N LYS A 315 -88.25 44.92 16.42
CA LYS A 315 -89.32 45.02 15.41
C LYS A 315 -90.72 44.94 16.03
N LEU A 316 -90.86 44.28 17.18
CA LEU A 316 -92.12 44.19 17.93
C LEU A 316 -92.43 45.49 18.69
N ASP A 317 -91.42 46.12 19.28
CA ASP A 317 -91.60 47.39 20.02
C ASP A 317 -91.94 48.56 19.10
N THR A 318 -91.49 48.50 17.84
CA THR A 318 -91.85 49.48 16.81
C THR A 318 -93.33 49.37 16.38
N ALA A 319 -93.99 48.22 16.59
CA ALA A 319 -95.39 47.99 16.25
C ALA A 319 -96.38 48.41 17.37
N ALA A 320 -95.94 48.42 18.64
CA ALA A 320 -96.77 48.82 19.77
C ALA A 320 -96.89 50.36 19.96
N GLY A 321 -95.99 51.14 19.35
CA GLY A 321 -95.92 52.61 19.49
C GLY A 321 -96.71 53.46 18.49
N LYS A 322 -97.45 52.87 17.53
CA LYS A 322 -98.25 53.63 16.54
C LYS A 322 -99.74 53.30 16.65
N LYS A 323 -100.44 53.99 17.56
CA LYS A 323 -101.91 54.07 17.58
C LYS A 323 -102.42 55.32 16.85
N ALA A 324 -103.48 55.11 16.07
CA ALA A 324 -104.50 56.04 15.58
C ALA A 324 -104.25 56.82 14.27
N GLY A 325 -105.08 56.50 13.27
CA GLY A 325 -105.29 57.26 12.03
C GLY A 325 -105.95 56.40 10.93
N PRO A 326 -107.25 56.56 10.62
CA PRO A 326 -108.07 55.50 10.02
C PRO A 326 -108.33 55.62 8.51
N ALA A 327 -108.96 54.57 7.97
CA ALA A 327 -109.75 54.51 6.73
C ALA A 327 -109.04 54.21 5.40
N GLY A 328 -109.33 53.00 4.88
CA GLY A 328 -109.90 52.79 3.56
C GLY A 328 -108.97 52.78 2.34
N LEU A 329 -108.88 51.63 1.67
CA LEU A 329 -109.37 51.43 0.29
C LEU A 329 -109.05 50.01 -0.17
N THR A 330 -110.08 49.18 -0.16
CA THR A 330 -110.20 47.98 -0.98
C THR A 330 -110.26 48.37 -2.46
N GLY A 331 -109.46 47.71 -3.31
CA GLY A 331 -109.81 47.47 -4.72
C GLY A 331 -108.81 47.96 -5.78
N PHE A 332 -108.69 47.12 -6.83
CA PHE A 332 -108.16 47.40 -8.18
C PHE A 332 -106.61 47.49 -8.25
N VAL A 333 -105.87 46.72 -9.07
CA VAL A 333 -105.99 46.41 -10.51
C VAL A 333 -105.15 45.12 -10.77
N LYS A 334 -105.76 44.02 -11.25
CA LYS A 334 -105.77 43.53 -12.65
C LYS A 334 -104.41 42.96 -13.11
N GLY A 335 -104.42 41.66 -13.41
CA GLY A 335 -103.29 40.97 -14.05
C GLY A 335 -102.97 41.54 -15.43
N LEU A 336 -101.70 41.41 -15.82
CA LEU A 336 -101.22 41.57 -17.18
C LEU A 336 -99.95 40.69 -17.34
N TRP A 337 -100.05 39.73 -18.28
CA TRP A 337 -98.96 38.99 -18.97
C TRP A 337 -98.24 37.87 -18.20
N GLY A 338 -98.23 36.59 -18.61
CA GLY A 338 -98.64 35.96 -19.87
C GLY A 338 -97.42 35.52 -20.72
N TRP A 339 -97.37 34.21 -21.01
CA TRP A 339 -96.42 33.43 -21.84
C TRP A 339 -95.07 33.07 -21.21
N GLY A 340 -94.61 31.80 -21.20
CA GLY A 340 -94.99 30.61 -21.95
C GLY A 340 -93.92 30.27 -22.99
N GLY A 341 -93.38 29.05 -22.95
CA GLY A 341 -92.52 28.54 -24.02
C GLY A 341 -91.58 27.43 -23.58
N LYS A 342 -91.92 26.22 -24.02
CA LYS A 342 -91.23 24.93 -23.94
C LYS A 342 -89.71 24.95 -24.02
#